data_AF-A0A7D5NWZ6-F1
#
_entry.id   AF-A0A7D5NWZ6-F1
#
_cell.length_a   1.000
_cell.length_b   1.000
_cell.length_c   1.000
_cell.angle_alpha   90.00
_cell.angle_beta   90.00
_cell.angle_gamma   90.00
#
_symmetry.space_group_name_H-M   'P 1'
#
loop_
_entity.id
_entity.type
_entity.pdbx_description
1 polymer ?
#
loop_
_entity_poly.entity_id
_entity_poly.type
_entity_poly.pdbx_seq_one_letter_code
_entity_poly.pdbx_strand_id
1 'polypeptide(L)'
;MKGDGFFPMVAYGLATLSCGIMAWTYSIIADEVHLHHVILIPFSFISLGMLIKYGDESYDSGCFSRKLSNVLSVPCGMWMGGLIYFDPDSATIFIGLLLALLVAAKYDNAAFKLGFGIAFGASVISLIVNPGNISYLGILLVFIAAFADELVNDHADVAERKDVLGLIMRERVVLKVVILALCAVSVLSSYLYFFAFLGFDMGYSFVHRYSVWKGCGDAKA
;
A
#
# COMPACT_ATOMS: atom_id res chain seq x y z
N MET A 1 -3.99 31.53 1.88
CA MET A 1 -3.10 31.30 0.74
C MET A 1 -3.27 29.85 0.30
N LYS A 2 -3.92 29.64 -0.85
CA LYS A 2 -4.23 28.35 -1.49
C LYS A 2 -3.34 28.26 -2.72
N GLY A 3 -2.40 27.30 -2.79
CA GLY A 3 -1.59 27.13 -4.01
C GLY A 3 -0.50 26.08 -3.94
N ASP A 4 0.25 25.99 -2.83
CA ASP A 4 1.64 25.55 -2.98
C ASP A 4 1.89 24.04 -2.74
N GLY A 5 0.91 23.32 -2.18
CA GLY A 5 1.03 21.88 -1.91
C GLY A 5 0.66 20.95 -3.07
N PHE A 6 0.07 21.47 -4.14
CA PHE A 6 -0.34 20.69 -5.33
C PHE A 6 0.86 20.35 -6.22
N PHE A 7 1.79 21.29 -6.36
CA PHE A 7 2.96 21.15 -7.21
C PHE A 7 3.93 20.03 -6.76
N PRO A 8 4.32 19.90 -5.47
CA PRO A 8 5.29 18.87 -5.08
C PRO A 8 4.73 17.46 -5.21
N MET A 9 3.43 17.24 -4.94
CA MET A 9 2.82 15.91 -5.01
C MET A 9 2.53 15.47 -6.45
N VAL A 10 2.12 16.39 -7.32
CA VAL A 10 1.96 16.12 -8.76
C VAL A 10 3.33 16.02 -9.43
N ALA A 11 4.31 16.83 -9.05
CA ALA A 11 5.68 16.71 -9.54
C ALA A 11 6.31 15.39 -9.11
N TYR A 12 6.09 14.91 -7.88
CA TYR A 12 6.48 13.57 -7.47
C TYR A 12 5.69 12.49 -8.22
N GLY A 13 4.39 12.64 -8.40
CA GLY A 13 3.56 11.72 -9.20
C GLY A 13 4.02 11.59 -10.65
N LEU A 14 4.46 12.70 -11.26
CA LEU A 14 5.01 12.74 -12.61
C LEU A 14 6.46 12.23 -12.65
N ALA A 15 7.27 12.56 -11.64
CA ALA A 15 8.63 12.05 -11.49
C ALA A 15 8.64 10.53 -11.23
N THR A 16 7.64 10.03 -10.52
CA THR A 16 7.46 8.59 -10.27
C THR A 16 6.99 7.88 -11.53
N LEU A 17 6.01 8.42 -12.25
CA LEU A 17 5.63 7.92 -13.58
C LEU A 17 6.82 7.94 -14.54
N SER A 18 7.63 9.00 -14.55
CA SER A 18 8.79 9.09 -15.43
C SER A 18 9.90 8.13 -15.02
N CYS A 19 10.18 7.93 -13.73
CA CYS A 19 11.10 6.89 -13.26
C CYS A 19 10.61 5.48 -13.61
N GLY A 20 9.30 5.21 -13.50
CA GLY A 20 8.71 3.94 -13.91
C GLY A 20 8.82 3.70 -15.42
N ILE A 21 8.55 4.73 -16.23
CA ILE A 21 8.72 4.69 -17.69
C ILE A 21 10.20 4.54 -18.07
N MET A 22 11.11 5.27 -17.41
CA MET A 22 12.56 5.17 -17.62
C MET A 22 13.09 3.78 -17.25
N ALA A 23 12.65 3.20 -16.13
CA ALA A 23 13.01 1.85 -15.73
C ALA A 23 12.48 0.81 -16.73
N TRP A 24 11.24 0.99 -17.22
CA TRP A 24 10.61 0.13 -18.23
C TRP A 24 11.25 0.25 -19.62
N THR A 25 11.68 1.45 -20.01
CA THR A 25 12.38 1.67 -21.29
C THR A 25 13.83 1.20 -21.24
N TYR A 26 14.55 1.46 -20.16
CA TYR A 26 15.88 0.88 -19.93
C TYR A 26 15.83 -0.65 -19.89
N SER A 27 14.74 -1.20 -19.32
CA SER A 27 14.46 -2.63 -19.27
C SER A 27 14.42 -3.30 -20.64
N ILE A 28 13.64 -2.72 -21.55
CA ILE A 28 13.51 -3.22 -22.93
C ILE A 28 14.85 -3.15 -23.68
N ILE A 29 15.71 -2.19 -23.32
CA ILE A 29 17.00 -1.96 -23.99
C ILE A 29 18.10 -2.87 -23.42
N ALA A 30 18.07 -3.18 -22.13
CA ALA A 30 19.16 -3.88 -21.44
C ALA A 30 18.98 -5.41 -21.34
N ASP A 31 17.79 -5.95 -21.63
CA ASP A 31 17.46 -7.39 -21.59
C ASP A 31 17.76 -8.07 -20.21
N GLU A 32 17.90 -7.26 -19.15
CA GLU A 32 18.29 -7.65 -17.79
C GLU A 32 17.05 -7.76 -16.88
N VAL A 33 16.30 -8.85 -17.01
CA VAL A 33 15.01 -9.12 -16.30
C VAL A 33 15.11 -8.99 -14.78
N HIS A 34 16.28 -9.26 -14.20
CA HIS A 34 16.53 -9.21 -12.77
C HIS A 34 16.52 -7.79 -12.19
N LEU A 35 16.99 -6.78 -12.93
CA LEU A 35 17.07 -5.40 -12.44
C LEU A 35 15.66 -4.78 -12.27
N HIS A 36 14.69 -5.27 -13.05
CA HIS A 36 13.31 -4.78 -13.03
C HIS A 36 12.63 -5.11 -11.70
N HIS A 37 12.76 -6.34 -11.25
CA HIS A 37 12.16 -6.79 -10.00
C HIS A 37 12.76 -6.06 -8.81
N VAL A 38 14.08 -5.81 -8.84
CA VAL A 38 14.79 -5.17 -7.72
C VAL A 38 14.40 -3.71 -7.52
N ILE A 39 14.10 -2.98 -8.60
CA ILE A 39 13.78 -1.56 -8.55
C ILE A 39 12.27 -1.31 -8.56
N LEU A 40 11.53 -1.96 -9.46
CA LEU A 40 10.11 -1.68 -9.68
C LEU A 40 9.24 -2.12 -8.52
N ILE A 41 9.55 -3.25 -7.86
CA ILE A 41 8.72 -3.75 -6.76
C ILE A 41 8.77 -2.79 -5.56
N PRO A 42 9.94 -2.47 -4.96
CA PRO A 42 9.98 -1.52 -3.84
C PRO A 42 9.40 -0.16 -4.19
N PHE A 43 9.69 0.32 -5.40
CA PHE A 43 9.15 1.58 -5.92
C PHE A 43 7.62 1.59 -5.99
N SER A 44 7.04 0.51 -6.51
CA SER A 44 5.59 0.38 -6.63
C SER A 44 4.94 0.30 -5.25
N PHE A 45 5.55 -0.42 -4.31
CA PHE A 45 5.07 -0.49 -2.93
C PHE A 45 5.04 0.89 -2.26
N ILE A 46 6.12 1.68 -2.34
CA ILE A 46 6.17 3.05 -1.80
C ILE A 46 5.08 3.92 -2.44
N SER A 47 4.96 3.87 -3.77
CA SER A 47 3.99 4.66 -4.53
C SER A 47 2.54 4.30 -4.18
N LEU A 48 2.23 3.01 -4.07
CA LEU A 48 0.91 2.53 -3.67
C LEU A 48 0.57 2.92 -2.23
N GLY A 49 1.53 2.82 -1.30
CA GLY A 49 1.34 3.26 0.09
C GLY A 49 0.95 4.74 0.18
N MET A 50 1.64 5.59 -0.57
CA MET A 50 1.31 7.02 -0.66
C MET A 50 -0.07 7.26 -1.29
N LEU A 51 -0.37 6.63 -2.43
CA LEU A 51 -1.63 6.84 -3.15
C LEU A 51 -2.84 6.39 -2.32
N ILE A 52 -2.71 5.28 -1.61
CA ILE A 52 -3.77 4.78 -0.72
C ILE A 52 -4.02 5.77 0.42
N LYS A 53 -2.97 6.24 1.11
CA LYS A 53 -3.15 7.21 2.21
C LYS A 53 -3.63 8.57 1.71
N TYR A 54 -3.21 8.99 0.52
CA TYR A 54 -3.75 10.19 -0.12
C TYR A 54 -5.26 10.08 -0.35
N GLY A 55 -5.70 8.91 -0.84
CA GLY A 55 -7.11 8.61 -1.04
C GLY A 55 -7.90 8.71 0.25
N ASP A 56 -7.41 8.06 1.29
CA ASP A 56 -7.97 8.04 2.66
C ASP A 56 -8.13 9.46 3.26
N GLU A 57 -7.03 10.21 3.37
CA GLU A 57 -7.00 11.57 3.95
C GLU A 57 -7.81 12.60 3.16
N SER A 58 -8.08 12.35 1.87
CA SER A 58 -8.92 13.23 1.05
C SER A 58 -10.40 13.20 1.47
N TYR A 59 -10.83 12.10 2.09
CA TYR A 59 -12.20 11.88 2.51
C TYR A 59 -12.39 12.10 4.01
N ASP A 60 -11.49 11.53 4.82
CA ASP A 60 -11.56 11.57 6.28
C ASP A 60 -11.28 12.99 6.81
N SER A 61 -10.11 13.51 6.47
CA SER A 61 -9.59 14.79 6.98
C SER A 61 -9.91 15.96 6.04
N GLY A 62 -10.42 15.70 4.84
CA GLY A 62 -10.71 16.73 3.82
C GLY A 62 -9.48 17.52 3.34
N CYS A 63 -8.27 17.01 3.59
CA CYS A 63 -6.99 17.69 3.34
C CYS A 63 -6.66 17.87 1.85
N PHE A 64 -7.23 16.97 1.04
CA PHE A 64 -6.94 16.77 -0.37
C PHE A 64 -8.23 16.78 -1.20
N SER A 65 -8.08 16.90 -2.52
CA SER A 65 -9.22 16.99 -3.43
C SER A 65 -9.87 15.62 -3.64
N ARG A 66 -11.13 15.47 -3.20
CA ARG A 66 -11.95 14.27 -3.43
C ARG A 66 -12.09 13.91 -4.91
N LYS A 67 -12.18 14.93 -5.80
CA LYS A 67 -12.23 14.71 -7.25
C LYS A 67 -10.94 14.06 -7.76
N LEU A 68 -9.79 14.55 -7.30
CA LEU A 68 -8.50 13.99 -7.71
C LEU A 68 -8.30 12.58 -7.15
N SER A 69 -8.69 12.36 -5.89
CA SER A 69 -8.68 11.04 -5.25
C SER A 69 -9.50 10.00 -6.04
N ASN A 70 -10.70 10.35 -6.50
CA ASN A 70 -11.50 9.46 -7.35
C ASN A 70 -10.80 9.12 -8.66
N VAL A 71 -10.21 10.11 -9.33
CA VAL A 71 -9.50 9.90 -10.58
C VAL A 71 -8.25 9.05 -10.38
N LEU A 72 -7.49 9.28 -9.30
CA LEU A 72 -6.26 8.53 -8.99
C LEU A 72 -6.53 7.11 -8.46
N SER A 73 -7.71 6.84 -7.93
CA SER A 73 -8.06 5.50 -7.43
C SER A 73 -8.06 4.43 -8.51
N VAL A 74 -8.46 4.79 -9.74
CA VAL A 74 -8.48 3.87 -10.89
C VAL A 74 -7.07 3.42 -11.29
N PRO A 75 -6.12 4.32 -11.64
CA PRO A 75 -4.76 3.91 -11.96
C PRO A 75 -4.05 3.27 -10.76
N CYS A 76 -4.36 3.68 -9.52
CA CYS A 76 -3.84 3.02 -8.32
C CYS A 76 -4.30 1.55 -8.22
N GLY A 77 -5.61 1.30 -8.38
CA GLY A 77 -6.17 -0.04 -8.40
C GLY A 77 -5.65 -0.90 -9.56
N MET A 78 -5.48 -0.30 -10.74
CA MET A 78 -4.88 -0.98 -11.89
C MET A 78 -3.40 -1.32 -11.65
N TRP A 79 -2.62 -0.42 -11.05
CA TRP A 79 -1.22 -0.67 -10.74
C TRP A 79 -1.09 -1.79 -9.69
N MET A 80 -1.83 -1.71 -8.59
CA MET A 80 -1.87 -2.78 -7.60
C MET A 80 -2.33 -4.11 -8.20
N GLY A 81 -3.40 -4.09 -8.99
CA GLY A 81 -3.90 -5.28 -9.69
C GLY A 81 -2.87 -5.88 -10.66
N GLY A 82 -2.09 -5.04 -11.34
CA GLY A 82 -0.97 -5.46 -12.16
C GLY A 82 0.11 -6.20 -11.36
N LEU A 83 0.52 -5.67 -10.21
CA LEU A 83 1.47 -6.36 -9.33
C LEU A 83 0.92 -7.71 -8.86
N ILE A 84 -0.35 -7.77 -8.48
CA ILE A 84 -1.01 -9.00 -8.04
C ILE A 84 -1.08 -10.05 -9.17
N TYR A 85 -1.18 -9.61 -10.42
CA TYR A 85 -1.25 -10.51 -11.57
C TYR A 85 0.14 -11.01 -12.02
N PHE A 86 1.15 -10.14 -12.01
CA PHE A 86 2.47 -10.45 -12.55
C PHE A 86 3.48 -10.97 -11.53
N ASP A 87 3.31 -10.66 -10.24
CA ASP A 87 4.27 -11.01 -9.19
C ASP A 87 3.59 -11.79 -8.04
N PRO A 88 3.87 -13.10 -7.89
CA PRO A 88 3.16 -13.96 -6.93
C PRO A 88 3.41 -13.59 -5.45
N ASP A 89 4.60 -13.10 -5.13
CA ASP A 89 4.96 -12.68 -3.77
C ASP A 89 4.25 -11.38 -3.39
N SER A 90 4.20 -10.39 -4.30
CA SER A 90 3.37 -9.19 -4.14
C SER A 90 1.89 -9.54 -4.07
N ALA A 91 1.42 -10.50 -4.88
CA ALA A 91 0.05 -11.00 -4.82
C ALA A 91 -0.28 -11.53 -3.42
N THR A 92 0.60 -12.34 -2.86
CA THR A 92 0.44 -12.91 -1.51
C THR A 92 0.23 -11.81 -0.46
N ILE A 93 1.04 -10.75 -0.52
CA ILE A 93 0.95 -9.61 0.42
C ILE A 93 -0.31 -8.78 0.17
N PHE A 94 -0.53 -8.32 -1.06
CA PHE A 94 -1.65 -7.43 -1.36
C PHE A 94 -3.01 -8.11 -1.23
N ILE A 95 -3.15 -9.38 -1.60
CA ILE A 95 -4.40 -10.12 -1.42
C ILE A 95 -4.72 -10.25 0.08
N GLY A 96 -3.73 -10.61 0.90
CA GLY A 96 -3.91 -10.69 2.35
C GLY A 96 -4.34 -9.35 2.96
N LEU A 97 -3.67 -8.26 2.56
CA LEU A 97 -4.03 -6.89 2.94
C LEU A 97 -5.46 -6.50 2.52
N LEU A 98 -5.83 -6.74 1.25
CA LEU A 98 -7.15 -6.42 0.71
C LEU A 98 -8.26 -7.18 1.44
N LEU A 99 -8.03 -8.47 1.76
CA LEU A 99 -8.98 -9.26 2.54
C LEU A 99 -9.14 -8.73 3.96
N ALA A 100 -8.04 -8.31 4.61
CA ALA A 100 -8.10 -7.79 5.98
C ALA A 100 -8.90 -6.50 6.03
N LEU A 101 -8.65 -5.61 5.07
CA LEU A 101 -9.42 -4.38 4.91
C LEU A 101 -10.89 -4.69 4.61
N LEU A 102 -11.18 -5.68 3.76
CA LEU A 102 -12.55 -6.09 3.40
C LEU A 102 -13.36 -6.45 4.65
N VAL A 103 -12.77 -7.24 5.53
CA VAL A 103 -13.37 -7.69 6.79
C VAL A 103 -13.47 -6.56 7.81
N ALA A 104 -12.48 -5.68 7.87
CA ALA A 104 -12.50 -4.50 8.73
C ALA A 104 -13.56 -3.45 8.32
N ALA A 105 -14.18 -3.61 7.15
CA ALA A 105 -15.30 -2.80 6.66
C ALA A 105 -15.07 -1.27 6.65
N LYS A 106 -13.83 -0.78 6.65
CA LYS A 106 -13.45 0.65 6.59
C LYS A 106 -13.72 1.33 5.21
N TYR A 107 -14.67 0.85 4.42
CA TYR A 107 -14.96 1.40 3.08
C TYR A 107 -16.08 2.42 3.09
N ASP A 108 -15.83 3.61 3.61
CA ASP A 108 -16.80 4.71 3.49
C ASP A 108 -16.64 5.53 2.20
N ASN A 109 -15.50 5.37 1.50
CA ASN A 109 -15.07 6.32 0.48
C ASN A 109 -15.18 5.78 -0.96
N ALA A 110 -15.76 6.58 -1.86
CA ALA A 110 -16.01 6.19 -3.27
C ALA A 110 -14.71 5.90 -4.05
N ALA A 111 -13.65 6.70 -3.82
CA ALA A 111 -12.33 6.44 -4.38
C ALA A 111 -11.80 5.07 -3.93
N PHE A 112 -11.91 4.78 -2.63
CA PHE A 112 -11.39 3.55 -2.07
C PHE A 112 -12.16 2.33 -2.60
N LYS A 113 -13.49 2.42 -2.73
CA LYS A 113 -14.32 1.37 -3.35
C LYS A 113 -13.94 1.08 -4.81
N LEU A 114 -13.68 2.12 -5.61
CA LEU A 114 -13.30 1.96 -7.02
C LEU A 114 -11.92 1.30 -7.15
N GLY A 115 -10.90 1.83 -6.47
CA GLY A 115 -9.56 1.26 -6.51
C GLY A 115 -9.51 -0.16 -5.94
N PHE A 116 -10.18 -0.39 -4.82
CA PHE A 116 -10.33 -1.71 -4.22
C PHE A 116 -11.02 -2.70 -5.15
N GLY A 117 -12.13 -2.32 -5.79
CA GLY A 117 -12.86 -3.19 -6.70
C GLY A 117 -12.00 -3.67 -7.88
N ILE A 118 -11.17 -2.79 -8.44
CA ILE A 118 -10.24 -3.14 -9.53
C ILE A 118 -9.16 -4.10 -9.02
N ALA A 119 -8.50 -3.77 -7.90
CA ALA A 119 -7.43 -4.61 -7.35
C ALA A 119 -7.95 -5.98 -6.87
N PHE A 120 -9.15 -6.01 -6.28
CA PHE A 120 -9.82 -7.24 -5.87
C PHE A 120 -10.24 -8.08 -7.08
N GLY A 121 -10.78 -7.46 -8.13
CA GLY A 121 -11.07 -8.16 -9.39
C GLY A 121 -9.82 -8.81 -9.99
N ALA A 122 -8.70 -8.07 -10.04
CA ALA A 122 -7.42 -8.61 -10.48
C ALA A 122 -6.92 -9.75 -9.57
N SER A 123 -7.16 -9.66 -8.25
CA SER A 123 -6.83 -10.73 -7.29
C SER A 123 -7.58 -12.02 -7.59
N VAL A 124 -8.89 -11.92 -7.85
CA VAL A 124 -9.71 -13.08 -8.21
C VAL A 124 -9.24 -13.70 -9.53
N ILE A 125 -8.97 -12.87 -10.54
CA ILE A 125 -8.42 -13.34 -11.83
C ILE A 125 -7.08 -14.06 -11.62
N SER A 126 -6.17 -13.46 -10.84
CA SER A 126 -4.85 -14.04 -10.57
C SER A 126 -4.95 -15.41 -9.87
N LEU A 127 -5.85 -15.55 -8.89
CA LEU A 127 -6.10 -16.82 -8.19
C LEU A 127 -6.70 -17.91 -9.10
N ILE A 128 -7.49 -17.54 -10.10
CA ILE A 128 -8.10 -18.48 -11.06
C ILE A 128 -7.09 -18.90 -12.13
N VAL A 129 -6.32 -17.95 -12.67
CA VAL A 129 -5.40 -18.18 -13.80
C VAL A 129 -4.09 -18.82 -13.33
N ASN A 130 -3.58 -18.45 -12.16
CA ASN A 130 -2.29 -18.89 -11.64
C ASN A 130 -2.40 -19.50 -10.22
N PRO A 131 -3.24 -20.52 -9.98
CA PRO A 131 -3.50 -21.05 -8.64
C PRO A 131 -2.26 -21.67 -7.97
N GLY A 132 -1.30 -22.16 -8.76
CA GLY A 132 -0.10 -22.85 -8.24
C GLY A 132 1.07 -21.94 -7.86
N ASN A 133 1.02 -20.65 -8.18
CA ASN A 133 2.15 -19.74 -7.97
C ASN A 133 2.01 -18.90 -6.70
N ILE A 134 0.79 -18.80 -6.16
CA ILE A 134 0.47 -17.91 -5.04
C ILE A 134 0.42 -18.74 -3.75
N SER A 135 1.09 -18.24 -2.70
CA SER A 135 1.09 -18.93 -1.40
C SER A 135 -0.21 -18.65 -0.64
N TYR A 136 -1.14 -19.61 -0.64
CA TYR A 136 -2.37 -19.53 0.16
C TYR A 136 -2.11 -19.39 1.66
N LEU A 137 -1.07 -20.08 2.16
CA LEU A 137 -0.65 -19.95 3.56
C LEU A 137 -0.11 -18.54 3.84
N GLY A 138 0.69 -18.00 2.93
CA GLY A 138 1.19 -16.62 3.03
C GLY A 138 0.04 -15.61 3.06
N ILE A 139 -0.95 -15.73 2.16
CA ILE A 139 -2.14 -14.87 2.13
C ILE A 139 -2.86 -14.92 3.48
N LEU A 140 -3.09 -16.13 4.01
CA LEU A 140 -3.80 -16.31 5.27
C LEU A 140 -3.05 -15.65 6.44
N LEU A 141 -1.74 -15.83 6.52
CA LEU A 141 -0.92 -15.24 7.58
C LEU A 141 -0.85 -13.73 7.49
N VAL A 142 -0.68 -13.18 6.27
CA VAL A 142 -0.74 -11.74 6.02
C VAL A 142 -2.11 -11.18 6.39
N PHE A 143 -3.19 -11.85 6.00
CA PHE A 143 -4.56 -11.48 6.35
C PHE A 143 -4.77 -11.40 7.86
N ILE A 144 -4.40 -12.45 8.60
CA ILE A 144 -4.55 -12.50 10.05
C ILE A 144 -3.73 -11.38 10.71
N ALA A 145 -2.50 -11.16 10.26
CA ALA A 145 -1.63 -10.13 10.81
C ALA A 145 -2.15 -8.71 10.53
N ALA A 146 -2.58 -8.44 9.30
CA ALA A 146 -3.14 -7.16 8.91
C ALA A 146 -4.45 -6.86 9.67
N PHE A 147 -5.31 -7.87 9.83
CA PHE A 147 -6.53 -7.74 10.61
C PHE A 147 -6.25 -7.54 12.11
N ALA A 148 -5.26 -8.24 12.66
CA ALA A 148 -4.84 -8.06 14.05
C ALA A 148 -4.29 -6.64 14.29
N ASP A 149 -3.45 -6.11 13.38
CA ASP A 149 -2.96 -4.73 13.47
C ASP A 149 -4.12 -3.73 13.43
N GLU A 150 -5.14 -3.96 12.60
CA GLU A 150 -6.32 -3.10 12.54
C GLU A 150 -7.11 -3.11 13.85
N LEU A 151 -7.33 -4.30 14.43
CA LEU A 151 -7.97 -4.42 15.74
C LEU A 151 -7.16 -3.71 16.83
N VAL A 152 -5.83 -3.88 16.83
CA VAL A 152 -4.93 -3.25 17.80
C VAL A 152 -4.97 -1.72 17.66
N ASN A 153 -4.97 -1.22 16.43
CA ASN A 153 -5.06 0.20 16.13
C ASN A 153 -6.39 0.79 16.63
N ASP A 154 -7.52 0.17 16.31
CA ASP A 154 -8.83 0.64 16.76
C ASP A 154 -8.96 0.62 18.30
N HIS A 155 -8.38 -0.37 18.98
CA HIS A 155 -8.33 -0.40 20.45
C HIS A 155 -7.44 0.71 21.04
N ALA A 156 -6.34 1.05 20.37
CA ALA A 156 -5.47 2.16 20.80
C ALA A 156 -6.17 3.51 20.64
N ASP A 157 -6.96 3.67 19.56
CA ASP A 157 -7.73 4.87 19.28
C ASP A 157 -8.87 5.07 20.27
N VAL A 158 -9.62 4.01 20.61
CA VAL A 158 -10.68 4.06 21.64
C VAL A 158 -10.11 4.37 23.02
N ALA A 159 -8.90 3.89 23.32
CA ALA A 159 -8.26 4.10 24.61
C ALA A 159 -7.55 5.47 24.74
N GLU A 160 -7.56 6.31 23.70
CA GLU A 160 -6.82 7.59 23.60
C GLU A 160 -5.37 7.51 24.12
N ARG A 161 -4.71 6.36 23.91
CA ARG A 161 -3.40 6.11 24.52
C ARG A 161 -2.31 6.92 23.82
N LYS A 162 -1.80 7.93 24.52
CA LYS A 162 -0.68 8.79 24.08
C LYS A 162 0.71 8.25 24.45
N ASP A 163 0.76 7.10 25.13
CA ASP A 163 2.02 6.50 25.57
C ASP A 163 2.80 5.90 24.39
N VAL A 164 4.10 5.67 24.58
CA VAL A 164 4.98 5.00 23.61
C VAL A 164 4.38 3.68 23.12
N LEU A 165 3.62 2.99 23.96
CA LEU A 165 2.92 1.75 23.61
C LEU A 165 1.77 1.98 22.61
N GLY A 166 1.05 3.12 22.71
CA GLY A 166 0.05 3.53 21.74
C GLY A 166 0.65 3.88 20.38
N LEU A 167 1.81 4.55 20.39
CA LEU A 167 2.59 4.83 19.17
C LEU A 167 3.05 3.53 18.48
N ILE A 168 3.55 2.56 19.24
CA ILE A 168 3.96 1.24 18.71
C ILE A 168 2.75 0.47 18.16
N MET A 169 1.61 0.52 18.85
CA MET A 169 0.38 -0.15 18.41
C MET A 169 -0.15 0.38 17.07
N ARG A 170 0.09 1.66 16.76
CA ARG A 170 -0.33 2.31 15.50
C ARG A 170 0.61 2.02 14.31
N GLU A 171 1.84 1.60 14.58
CA GLU A 171 2.90 1.38 13.58
C GLU A 171 2.84 0.01 12.86
N ARG A 172 1.69 -0.69 12.91
CA ARG A 172 1.44 -1.98 12.21
C ARG A 172 2.58 -3.00 12.38
N VAL A 173 2.99 -3.18 13.63
CA VAL A 173 4.18 -3.96 13.97
C VAL A 173 3.96 -5.45 13.73
N VAL A 174 2.73 -5.96 13.91
CA VAL A 174 2.44 -7.39 13.74
C VAL A 174 2.64 -7.81 12.29
N LEU A 175 2.16 -7.02 11.34
CA LEU A 175 2.28 -7.29 9.92
C LEU A 175 3.74 -7.23 9.44
N LYS A 176 4.53 -6.28 9.94
CA LYS A 176 5.99 -6.20 9.65
C LYS A 176 6.71 -7.47 10.09
N VAL A 177 6.42 -7.96 11.31
CA VAL A 177 7.04 -9.17 11.86
C VAL A 177 6.63 -10.41 11.05
N VAL A 178 5.35 -10.53 10.69
CA VAL A 178 4.88 -11.66 9.90
C VAL A 178 5.48 -11.69 8.50
N ILE A 179 5.59 -10.54 7.81
CA ILE A 179 6.24 -10.49 6.49
C ILE A 179 7.72 -10.88 6.59
N LEU A 180 8.43 -10.41 7.63
CA LEU A 180 9.81 -10.82 7.86
C LEU A 180 9.93 -12.33 8.11
N ALA A 181 9.03 -12.91 8.89
CA ALA A 181 8.99 -14.34 9.15
C ALA A 181 8.72 -15.13 7.86
N LEU A 182 7.80 -14.68 7.02
CA LEU A 182 7.49 -15.29 5.72
C LEU A 182 8.70 -15.28 4.76
N CYS A 183 9.49 -14.19 4.76
CA CYS A 183 10.77 -14.16 4.04
C CYS A 183 11.78 -15.15 4.64
N ALA A 184 11.86 -15.26 5.97
CA ALA A 184 12.82 -16.14 6.65
C ALA A 184 12.54 -17.63 6.42
N VAL A 185 11.27 -18.03 6.31
CA VAL A 185 10.87 -19.41 5.99
C VAL A 185 10.74 -19.67 4.48
N SER A 186 11.18 -18.73 3.64
CA SER A 186 11.15 -18.81 2.17
C SER A 186 9.75 -19.02 1.58
N VAL A 187 8.70 -18.58 2.28
CA VAL A 187 7.35 -18.48 1.73
C VAL A 187 7.25 -17.30 0.77
N LEU A 188 7.99 -16.22 1.05
CA LEU A 188 8.31 -15.17 0.09
C LEU A 188 9.72 -15.43 -0.45
N SER A 189 9.92 -15.30 -1.76
CA SER A 189 11.16 -15.73 -2.43
C SER A 189 12.39 -14.93 -2.03
N SER A 190 12.22 -13.72 -1.49
CA SER A 190 13.32 -12.82 -1.14
C SER A 190 12.98 -11.86 0.00
N TYR A 191 14.01 -11.42 0.73
CA TYR A 191 13.92 -10.31 1.69
C TYR A 191 13.59 -8.97 1.03
N LEU A 192 13.68 -8.88 -0.30
CA LEU A 192 13.24 -7.72 -1.05
C LEU A 192 11.81 -7.32 -0.71
N TYR A 193 10.89 -8.28 -0.54
CA TYR A 193 9.49 -7.99 -0.25
C TYR A 193 9.29 -7.41 1.14
N PHE A 194 10.14 -7.76 2.11
CA PHE A 194 10.15 -7.10 3.41
C PHE A 194 10.56 -5.63 3.29
N PHE A 195 11.64 -5.33 2.55
CA PHE A 195 12.05 -3.94 2.32
C PHE A 195 11.05 -3.15 1.47
N ALA A 196 10.43 -3.79 0.48
CA ALA A 196 9.36 -3.19 -0.31
C ALA A 196 8.16 -2.85 0.59
N PHE A 197 7.77 -3.77 1.48
CA PHE A 197 6.70 -3.54 2.44
C PHE A 197 7.03 -2.41 3.44
N LEU A 198 8.26 -2.35 3.96
CA LEU A 198 8.70 -1.19 4.74
C LEU A 198 8.60 0.11 3.94
N GLY A 199 8.92 0.07 2.65
CA GLY A 199 8.73 1.19 1.73
C GLY A 199 7.25 1.62 1.60
N PHE A 200 6.34 0.65 1.46
CA PHE A 200 4.90 0.89 1.46
C PHE A 200 4.46 1.63 2.73
N ASP A 201 4.89 1.15 3.90
CA ASP A 201 4.54 1.73 5.18
C ASP A 201 5.14 3.13 5.39
N MET A 202 6.38 3.34 4.95
CA MET A 202 7.03 4.66 4.94
C MET A 202 6.28 5.64 4.03
N GLY A 203 5.86 5.21 2.84
CA GLY A 203 5.05 6.01 1.93
C GLY A 203 3.70 6.39 2.54
N TYR A 204 3.05 5.43 3.19
CA TYR A 204 1.80 5.65 3.92
C TYR A 204 1.98 6.70 5.03
N SER A 205 2.97 6.50 5.91
CA SER A 205 3.28 7.41 7.02
C SER A 205 3.72 8.80 6.56
N PHE A 206 4.42 8.90 5.43
CA PHE A 206 4.84 10.18 4.85
C PHE A 206 3.64 11.06 4.50
N VAL A 207 2.65 10.50 3.80
CA VAL A 207 1.44 11.25 3.42
C VAL A 207 0.65 11.68 4.65
N HIS A 208 0.55 10.80 5.67
CA HIS A 208 -0.10 11.14 6.92
C HIS A 208 0.61 12.30 7.64
N ARG A 209 1.94 12.26 7.82
CA ARG A 209 2.70 13.36 8.43
C ARG A 209 2.59 14.66 7.64
N TYR A 210 2.55 14.58 6.31
CA TYR A 210 2.33 15.75 5.47
C TYR A 210 0.92 16.35 5.65
N SER A 211 -0.10 15.50 5.83
CA SER A 211 -1.48 15.91 6.17
C SER A 211 -1.55 16.68 7.49
N VAL A 212 -0.89 16.15 8.53
CA VAL A 212 -0.78 16.79 9.85
C VAL A 212 -0.01 18.11 9.77
N TRP A 213 1.12 18.15 9.05
CA TRP A 213 1.91 19.37 8.87
C TRP A 213 1.11 20.50 8.19
N LYS A 214 0.20 20.14 7.26
CA LYS A 214 -0.70 21.09 6.60
C LYS A 214 -1.81 21.62 7.53
N GLY A 215 -1.90 21.12 8.76
CA GLY A 215 -2.89 21.51 9.77
C GLY A 215 -4.30 21.00 9.46
N CYS A 216 -4.42 19.95 8.65
CA CYS A 216 -5.71 19.39 8.26
C CYS A 216 -5.93 17.97 8.79
N GLY A 217 -4.86 17.25 9.19
CA GLY A 217 -4.98 15.99 9.92
C GLY A 217 -5.08 16.23 11.43
N ASP A 218 -5.86 15.40 12.13
CA ASP A 218 -5.85 15.35 13.60
C ASP A 218 -4.40 15.07 14.05
N ALA A 219 -3.83 15.92 14.90
CA ALA A 219 -2.48 15.76 15.45
C ALA A 219 -2.42 14.63 16.49
N LYS A 220 -3.10 13.53 16.22
CA LYS A 220 -3.13 12.33 17.04
C LYS A 220 -2.11 11.35 16.47
N ALA A 221 -0.84 11.74 16.51
CA ALA A 221 0.28 10.80 16.47
C ALA A 221 0.25 9.95 17.74
#